data_AF-A0A2U3YDQ0-F1
#
_entry.id   AF-A0A2U3YDQ0-F1
#
_cell.length_a   1.000
_cell.length_b   1.000
_cell.length_c   1.000
_cell.angle_alpha   90.00
_cell.angle_beta   90.00
_cell.angle_gamma   90.00
#
_symmetry.space_group_name_H-M   'P 1'
#
loop_
_entity.id
_entity.type
_entity.pdbx_description
1 polymer ?
#
loop_
_entity_poly.entity_id
_entity_poly.type
_entity_poly.pdbx_seq_one_letter_code
_entity_poly.pdbx_strand_id
1 'polypeptide(L)'
;MNNETTALISLKEAMKRVDHKLQALEAQFKELDCTKDGLTQRFEEHSKALASQAAQDELWRAVLATKFTSMELNILYSYVIEVLICLHTRVLEKLPDLVRGLPTLASVLRRKVKNQRVRVMWESVLEECGLQEGDITALCTFFIAHGNKAEYYGAKVREMYIRDVTFLITNMVKNQALQDSLLRAVQVIRKGKAARSPEEQKSSLKELMPSVRS
;
A
#
# COMPACT_ATOMS: atom_id res chain seq x y z
N MET A 1 -30.13 -74.99 -31.69
CA MET A 1 -29.79 -73.74 -30.94
C MET A 1 -29.51 -74.15 -29.51
N ASN A 2 -28.37 -73.81 -28.89
CA ASN A 2 -28.31 -73.77 -27.41
C ASN A 2 -27.06 -73.14 -26.77
N ASN A 3 -25.84 -73.31 -27.31
CA ASN A 3 -24.63 -72.85 -26.59
C ASN A 3 -24.01 -71.56 -27.16
N GLU A 4 -23.89 -71.44 -28.48
CA GLU A 4 -23.27 -70.26 -29.12
C GLU A 4 -24.10 -68.99 -28.94
N THR A 5 -25.43 -69.09 -29.05
CA THR A 5 -26.34 -67.96 -28.84
C THR A 5 -26.29 -67.46 -27.39
N THR A 6 -26.18 -68.37 -26.42
CA THR A 6 -26.05 -68.05 -24.99
C THR A 6 -24.71 -67.41 -24.67
N ALA A 7 -23.62 -67.88 -25.29
CA ALA A 7 -22.29 -67.29 -25.15
C ALA A 7 -22.21 -65.86 -25.73
N LEU A 8 -22.83 -65.64 -26.90
CA LEU A 8 -22.94 -64.31 -27.52
C LEU A 8 -23.74 -63.32 -26.66
N ILE A 9 -24.85 -63.76 -26.05
CA ILE A 9 -25.64 -62.93 -25.13
C ILE A 9 -24.79 -62.57 -23.89
N SER A 10 -24.12 -63.56 -23.29
CA SER A 10 -23.25 -63.35 -22.12
C SER A 10 -22.10 -62.37 -22.40
N LEU A 11 -21.47 -62.48 -23.58
CA LEU A 11 -20.41 -61.57 -24.02
C LEU A 11 -20.95 -60.14 -24.21
N LYS A 12 -22.12 -59.99 -24.84
CA LYS A 12 -22.76 -58.68 -25.04
C LYS A 12 -23.09 -58.00 -23.72
N GLU A 13 -23.57 -58.75 -22.74
CA GLU A 13 -23.81 -58.21 -21.39
C GLU A 13 -22.52 -57.84 -20.67
N ALA A 14 -21.45 -58.64 -20.82
CA ALA A 14 -20.15 -58.33 -20.27
C ALA A 14 -19.58 -57.04 -20.87
N MET A 15 -19.67 -56.86 -22.20
CA MET A 15 -19.27 -55.62 -22.87
C MET A 15 -20.06 -54.41 -22.37
N LYS A 16 -21.39 -54.54 -22.22
CA LYS A 16 -22.20 -53.48 -21.62
C LYS A 16 -21.74 -53.13 -20.21
N ARG A 17 -21.48 -54.11 -19.34
CA ARG A 17 -20.98 -53.85 -17.97
C ARG A 17 -19.64 -53.14 -17.96
N VAL A 18 -18.73 -53.49 -18.88
CA VAL A 18 -17.43 -52.82 -19.02
C VAL A 18 -17.61 -51.37 -19.48
N ASP A 19 -18.46 -51.13 -20.48
CA ASP A 19 -18.75 -49.79 -20.99
C ASP A 19 -19.33 -48.86 -19.91
N HIS A 20 -20.31 -49.34 -19.13
CA HIS A 20 -20.85 -48.57 -18.01
C HIS A 20 -19.80 -48.26 -16.94
N LYS A 21 -18.89 -49.21 -16.67
CA LYS A 21 -17.77 -48.98 -15.73
C LYS A 21 -16.78 -47.96 -16.25
N LEU A 22 -16.48 -47.98 -17.56
CA LEU A 22 -15.61 -46.98 -18.19
C LEU A 22 -16.22 -45.59 -18.13
N GLN A 23 -17.51 -45.45 -18.42
CA GLN A 23 -18.22 -44.17 -18.32
C GLN A 23 -18.25 -43.66 -16.86
N ALA A 24 -18.52 -44.55 -15.89
CA ALA A 24 -18.47 -44.18 -14.48
C ALA A 24 -17.07 -43.72 -14.05
N LEU A 25 -16.02 -44.41 -14.51
CA LEU A 25 -14.64 -44.04 -14.21
C LEU A 25 -14.26 -42.71 -14.88
N GLU A 26 -14.69 -42.46 -16.11
CA GLU A 26 -14.48 -41.19 -16.80
C GLU A 26 -15.16 -40.03 -16.06
N ALA A 27 -16.39 -40.23 -15.56
CA ALA A 27 -17.08 -39.24 -14.75
C ALA A 27 -16.33 -38.94 -13.44
N GLN A 28 -15.81 -39.98 -12.78
CA GLN A 28 -14.98 -39.82 -11.57
C GLN A 28 -13.68 -39.08 -11.85
N PHE A 29 -13.00 -39.35 -12.98
CA PHE A 29 -11.79 -38.61 -13.35
C PHE A 29 -12.09 -37.14 -13.62
N LYS A 30 -13.21 -36.82 -14.31
CA LYS A 30 -13.63 -35.43 -14.53
C LYS A 30 -13.94 -34.71 -13.21
N GLU A 31 -14.61 -35.36 -12.27
CA GLU A 31 -14.86 -34.81 -10.95
C GLU A 31 -13.57 -34.57 -10.16
N LEU A 32 -12.62 -35.50 -10.26
CA LEU A 32 -11.32 -35.38 -9.63
C LEU A 32 -10.51 -34.21 -10.21
N ASP A 33 -10.51 -34.04 -11.54
CA ASP A 33 -9.85 -32.91 -12.20
C ASP A 33 -10.47 -31.57 -11.77
N CYS A 34 -11.80 -31.45 -11.75
CA CYS A 34 -12.48 -30.26 -11.23
C CYS A 34 -12.10 -29.95 -9.78
N THR A 35 -12.02 -30.99 -8.94
CA THR A 35 -11.64 -30.85 -7.53
C THR A 35 -10.19 -30.42 -7.37
N LYS A 36 -9.29 -31.01 -8.18
CA LYS A 36 -7.87 -30.64 -8.24
C LYS A 36 -7.71 -29.18 -8.62
N ASP A 37 -8.36 -28.73 -9.68
CA ASP A 37 -8.26 -27.34 -10.15
C ASP A 37 -8.77 -26.36 -9.09
N GLY A 38 -9.90 -26.67 -8.46
CA GLY A 38 -10.45 -25.89 -7.36
C GLY A 38 -9.50 -25.82 -6.14
N LEU A 39 -8.82 -26.93 -5.81
CA LEU A 39 -7.85 -26.97 -4.73
C LEU A 39 -6.58 -26.17 -5.08
N THR A 40 -6.09 -26.28 -6.32
CA THR A 40 -4.94 -25.52 -6.82
C THR A 40 -5.21 -24.02 -6.74
N GLN A 41 -6.38 -23.56 -7.19
CA GLN A 41 -6.75 -22.15 -7.11
C GLN A 41 -6.75 -21.64 -5.66
N ARG A 42 -7.39 -22.37 -4.74
CA ARG A 42 -7.43 -21.99 -3.31
C ARG A 42 -6.03 -21.95 -2.70
N PHE A 43 -5.18 -22.92 -3.03
CA PHE A 43 -3.80 -22.93 -2.54
C PHE A 43 -3.01 -21.71 -3.04
N GLU A 44 -3.20 -21.30 -4.29
CA GLU A 44 -2.57 -20.11 -4.85
C GLU A 44 -3.05 -18.83 -4.16
N GLU A 45 -4.37 -18.69 -3.93
CA GLU A 45 -4.95 -17.56 -3.19
C GLU A 45 -4.39 -17.47 -1.76
N HIS A 46 -4.35 -18.60 -1.04
CA HIS A 46 -3.78 -18.67 0.30
C HIS A 46 -2.28 -18.39 0.31
N SER A 47 -1.53 -18.87 -0.68
CA SER A 47 -0.10 -18.60 -0.81
C SER A 47 0.18 -17.11 -0.98
N LYS A 48 -0.58 -16.43 -1.86
CA LYS A 48 -0.49 -14.97 -2.04
C LYS A 48 -0.84 -14.21 -0.76
N ALA A 49 -1.90 -14.60 -0.07
CA ALA A 49 -2.29 -14.00 1.20
C ALA A 49 -1.19 -14.15 2.27
N LEU A 50 -0.62 -15.36 2.40
CA LEU A 50 0.44 -15.64 3.37
C LEU A 50 1.72 -14.85 3.07
N ALA A 51 2.11 -14.74 1.79
CA ALA A 51 3.26 -13.92 1.39
C ALA A 51 3.05 -12.44 1.72
N SER A 52 1.83 -11.92 1.49
CA SER A 52 1.50 -10.54 1.84
C SER A 52 1.52 -10.28 3.34
N GLN A 53 1.04 -11.24 4.14
CA GLN A 53 1.08 -11.16 5.61
C GLN A 53 2.53 -11.19 6.11
N ALA A 54 3.36 -12.10 5.59
CA ALA A 54 4.76 -12.19 5.96
C ALA A 54 5.53 -10.89 5.69
N ALA A 55 5.26 -10.24 4.55
CA ALA A 55 5.84 -8.94 4.23
C ALA A 55 5.37 -7.82 5.18
N GLN A 56 4.10 -7.80 5.55
CA GLN A 56 3.57 -6.86 6.55
C GLN A 56 4.21 -7.09 7.93
N ASP A 57 4.32 -8.35 8.37
CA ASP A 57 4.92 -8.72 9.65
C ASP A 57 6.42 -8.38 9.71
N GLU A 58 7.13 -8.53 8.59
CA GLU A 58 8.52 -8.10 8.47
C GLU A 58 8.65 -6.58 8.59
N LEU A 59 7.80 -5.82 7.91
CA LEU A 59 7.76 -4.36 7.99
C LEU A 59 7.46 -3.89 9.43
N TRP A 60 6.45 -4.47 10.09
CA TRP A 60 6.14 -4.18 11.50
C TRP A 60 7.33 -4.49 12.42
N ARG A 61 7.96 -5.65 12.25
CA ARG A 61 9.16 -6.01 13.01
C ARG A 61 10.29 -5.02 12.78
N ALA A 62 10.53 -4.59 11.54
CA ALA A 62 11.58 -3.62 11.21
C ALA A 62 11.32 -2.25 11.86
N VAL A 63 10.09 -1.74 11.78
CA VAL A 63 9.69 -0.46 12.39
C VAL A 63 9.89 -0.50 13.91
N LEU A 64 9.53 -1.60 14.57
CA LEU A 64 9.61 -1.77 16.02
C LEU A 64 11.04 -2.08 16.51
N ALA A 65 11.84 -2.79 15.72
CA ALA A 65 13.21 -3.18 16.07
C ALA A 65 14.20 -2.02 15.91
N THR A 66 13.89 -1.03 15.07
CA THR A 66 14.78 0.10 14.83
C THR A 66 14.86 0.98 16.08
N LYS A 67 16.05 1.06 16.67
CA LYS A 67 16.31 1.83 17.89
C LYS A 67 16.71 3.26 17.54
N PHE A 68 15.72 4.15 17.48
CA PHE A 68 15.95 5.59 17.41
C PHE A 68 16.12 6.17 18.81
N THR A 69 16.97 7.17 18.95
CA THR A 69 16.84 8.13 20.05
C THR A 69 15.51 8.87 19.94
N SER A 70 14.99 9.40 21.06
CA SER A 70 13.76 10.21 21.03
C SER A 70 13.85 11.37 20.03
N MET A 71 15.03 11.99 19.94
CA MET A 71 15.30 13.08 19.01
C MET A 71 15.19 12.66 17.54
N GLU A 72 15.85 11.57 17.15
CA GLU A 72 15.80 11.02 15.80
C GLU A 72 14.38 10.57 15.43
N LEU A 73 13.70 9.93 16.37
CA LEU A 73 12.32 9.48 16.20
C LEU A 73 11.40 10.66 15.91
N ASN A 74 11.46 11.72 16.72
CA ASN A 74 10.62 12.91 16.57
C ASN A 74 10.84 13.59 15.21
N ILE A 75 12.08 13.66 14.73
CA ILE A 75 12.39 14.21 13.41
C ILE A 75 11.77 13.38 12.29
N LEU A 76 11.97 12.05 12.29
CA LEU A 76 11.42 11.17 11.26
C LEU A 76 9.90 11.16 11.29
N TYR A 77 9.32 11.06 12.48
CA TYR A 77 7.89 11.10 12.70
C TYR A 77 7.26 12.39 12.16
N SER A 78 7.94 13.53 12.34
CA SER A 78 7.48 14.81 11.81
C SER A 78 7.45 14.85 10.27
N TYR A 79 8.44 14.25 9.59
CA TYR A 79 8.39 14.11 8.14
C TYR A 79 7.24 13.20 7.69
N VAL A 80 7.02 12.09 8.39
CA VAL A 80 5.91 11.17 8.12
C VAL A 80 4.57 11.91 8.25
N ILE A 81 4.33 12.61 9.37
CA ILE A 81 3.11 13.40 9.56
C ILE A 81 2.91 14.40 8.42
N GLU A 82 3.94 15.18 8.10
CA GLU A 82 3.82 16.21 7.06
C GLU A 82 3.48 15.62 5.69
N VAL A 83 4.01 14.44 5.34
CA VAL A 83 3.66 13.77 4.09
C VAL A 83 2.23 13.27 4.10
N LEU A 84 1.79 12.64 5.20
CA LEU A 84 0.42 12.15 5.32
C LEU A 84 -0.60 13.32 5.24
N ILE A 85 -0.28 14.47 5.84
CA ILE A 85 -1.07 15.69 5.72
C ILE A 85 -1.03 16.22 4.28
N CYS A 86 0.16 16.32 3.67
CA CYS A 86 0.32 16.79 2.29
C CYS A 86 -0.54 15.98 1.31
N LEU A 87 -0.51 14.65 1.42
CA LEU A 87 -1.31 13.75 0.60
C LEU A 87 -2.81 13.98 0.80
N HIS A 88 -3.25 14.07 2.05
CA HIS A 88 -4.66 14.34 2.36
C HIS A 88 -5.13 15.67 1.77
N THR A 89 -4.36 16.74 1.98
CA THR A 89 -4.68 18.08 1.45
C THR A 89 -4.77 18.06 -0.08
N ARG A 90 -3.80 17.47 -0.78
CA ARG A 90 -3.81 17.40 -2.25
C ARG A 90 -4.99 16.61 -2.81
N VAL A 91 -5.39 15.54 -2.14
CA VAL A 91 -6.60 14.79 -2.52
C VAL A 91 -7.84 15.66 -2.37
N LEU A 92 -7.93 16.44 -1.29
CA LEU A 92 -9.06 17.34 -1.07
C LEU A 92 -9.11 18.51 -2.06
N GLU A 93 -7.95 19.06 -2.43
CA GLU A 93 -7.85 20.08 -3.47
C GLU A 93 -8.40 19.59 -4.82
N LYS A 94 -8.18 18.31 -5.16
CA LYS A 94 -8.72 17.67 -6.37
C LYS A 94 -10.17 17.19 -6.22
N LEU A 95 -10.68 17.05 -5.00
CA LEU A 95 -12.03 16.57 -4.69
C LEU A 95 -12.78 17.51 -3.71
N PRO A 96 -12.99 18.79 -4.09
CA PRO A 96 -13.53 19.80 -3.19
C PRO A 96 -14.96 19.48 -2.72
N ASP A 97 -15.73 18.77 -3.54
CA ASP A 97 -17.10 18.33 -3.21
C ASP A 97 -17.15 17.21 -2.16
N LEU A 98 -16.05 16.47 -1.97
CA LEU A 98 -15.98 15.35 -1.03
C LEU A 98 -15.28 15.68 0.29
N VAL A 99 -14.90 16.94 0.52
CA VAL A 99 -14.18 17.38 1.73
C VAL A 99 -14.87 16.95 3.03
N ARG A 100 -16.19 17.14 3.13
CA ARG A 100 -16.97 16.69 4.30
C ARG A 100 -16.96 15.18 4.50
N GLY A 101 -16.86 14.42 3.40
CA GLY A 101 -16.80 12.97 3.42
C GLY A 101 -15.40 12.40 3.65
N LEU A 102 -14.37 13.24 3.55
CA LEU A 102 -12.97 12.85 3.59
C LEU A 102 -12.20 13.63 4.67
N PRO A 103 -12.63 13.60 5.95
CA PRO A 103 -12.04 14.44 7.00
C PRO A 103 -10.59 14.07 7.34
N THR A 104 -10.13 12.86 7.00
CA THR A 104 -8.77 12.38 7.33
C THR A 104 -8.18 11.54 6.21
N LEU A 105 -6.86 11.36 6.18
CA LEU A 105 -6.22 10.41 5.27
C LEU A 105 -6.80 8.99 5.41
N ALA A 106 -7.09 8.54 6.64
CA ALA A 106 -7.72 7.24 6.87
C ALA A 106 -9.11 7.11 6.23
N SER A 107 -9.86 8.21 6.08
CA SER A 107 -11.12 8.21 5.35
C SER A 107 -10.92 8.10 3.83
N VAL A 108 -9.86 8.72 3.28
CA VAL A 108 -9.44 8.56 1.87
C VAL A 108 -9.07 7.10 1.60
N LEU A 109 -8.18 6.53 2.41
CA LEU A 109 -7.72 5.13 2.28
C LEU A 109 -8.85 4.11 2.38
N ARG A 110 -9.87 4.38 3.22
CA ARG A 110 -11.07 3.52 3.29
C ARG A 110 -11.98 3.70 2.07
N ARG A 111 -12.19 4.93 1.61
CA ARG A 111 -13.13 5.21 0.51
C ARG A 111 -12.58 4.83 -0.86
N LYS A 112 -11.26 4.87 -1.10
CA LYS A 112 -10.64 4.51 -2.40
C LYS A 112 -10.95 3.07 -2.84
N VAL A 113 -11.25 2.18 -1.89
CA VAL A 113 -11.60 0.79 -2.20
C VAL A 113 -12.94 0.71 -2.93
N LYS A 114 -13.92 1.53 -2.52
CA LYS A 114 -15.31 1.48 -3.04
C LYS A 114 -15.67 2.61 -3.99
N ASN A 115 -14.92 3.71 -3.98
CA ASN A 115 -15.20 4.89 -4.79
C ASN A 115 -14.09 5.10 -5.82
N GLN A 116 -14.42 4.88 -7.09
CA GLN A 116 -13.47 4.98 -8.21
C GLN A 116 -12.88 6.38 -8.35
N ARG A 117 -13.67 7.43 -8.14
CA ARG A 117 -13.19 8.81 -8.25
C ARG A 117 -12.16 9.14 -7.18
N VAL A 118 -12.37 8.65 -5.95
CA VAL A 118 -11.38 8.77 -4.87
C VAL A 118 -10.11 7.96 -5.20
N ARG A 119 -10.26 6.77 -5.78
CA ARG A 119 -9.13 5.92 -6.19
C ARG A 119 -8.24 6.61 -7.23
N VAL A 120 -8.83 7.08 -8.33
CA VAL A 120 -8.08 7.72 -9.42
C VAL A 120 -7.37 8.99 -8.94
N MET A 121 -8.03 9.81 -8.11
CA MET A 121 -7.39 11.00 -7.56
C MET A 121 -6.28 10.66 -6.56
N TRP A 122 -6.47 9.63 -5.75
CA TRP A 122 -5.44 9.14 -4.86
C TRP A 122 -4.19 8.65 -5.62
N GLU A 123 -4.37 7.82 -6.65
CA GLU A 123 -3.28 7.33 -7.51
C GLU A 123 -2.54 8.48 -8.21
N SER A 124 -3.28 9.46 -8.75
CA SER A 124 -2.70 10.67 -9.34
C SER A 124 -1.87 11.48 -8.34
N VAL A 125 -2.35 11.66 -7.11
CA VAL A 125 -1.60 12.39 -6.07
C VAL A 125 -0.34 11.63 -5.65
N LEU A 126 -0.41 10.29 -5.57
CA LEU A 126 0.77 9.46 -5.29
C LEU A 126 1.83 9.61 -6.39
N GLU A 127 1.42 9.53 -7.66
CA GLU A 127 2.31 9.70 -8.80
C GLU A 127 2.98 11.09 -8.80
N GLU A 128 2.20 12.16 -8.56
CA GLU A 128 2.72 13.53 -8.45
C GLU A 128 3.72 13.70 -7.29
N CYS A 129 3.57 12.90 -6.23
CA CYS A 129 4.51 12.88 -5.10
C CYS A 129 5.68 11.91 -5.31
N GLY A 130 5.68 11.12 -6.39
CA GLY A 130 6.65 10.05 -6.60
C GLY A 130 6.59 8.95 -5.53
N LEU A 131 5.39 8.69 -5.01
CA LEU A 131 5.11 7.67 -3.99
C LEU A 131 4.30 6.51 -4.57
N GLN A 132 4.43 5.34 -3.96
CA GLN A 132 3.66 4.14 -4.26
C GLN A 132 2.78 3.73 -3.07
N GLU A 133 1.79 2.86 -3.30
CA GLU A 133 0.94 2.30 -2.22
C GLU A 133 1.75 1.60 -1.11
N GLY A 134 2.84 0.95 -1.49
CA GLY A 134 3.79 0.34 -0.53
C GLY A 134 4.42 1.38 0.40
N ASP A 135 4.73 2.58 -0.12
CA ASP A 135 5.28 3.67 0.69
C ASP A 135 4.27 4.14 1.72
N ILE A 136 3.02 4.30 1.31
CA ILE A 136 1.96 4.75 2.23
C ILE A 136 1.73 3.70 3.31
N THR A 137 1.81 2.42 2.97
CA THR A 137 1.74 1.34 3.95
C THR A 137 2.88 1.46 4.96
N ALA A 138 4.13 1.62 4.52
CA ALA A 138 5.28 1.79 5.41
C ALA A 138 5.19 3.05 6.28
N LEU A 139 4.79 4.19 5.71
CA LEU A 139 4.62 5.45 6.43
C LEU A 139 3.48 5.37 7.44
N CYS A 140 2.35 4.75 7.10
CA CYS A 140 1.24 4.51 8.03
C CYS A 140 1.68 3.58 9.17
N THR A 141 2.39 2.50 8.87
CA THR A 141 2.93 1.57 9.89
C THR A 141 3.86 2.31 10.84
N PHE A 142 4.78 3.13 10.32
CA PHE A 142 5.67 3.97 11.14
C PHE A 142 4.88 4.94 12.02
N PHE A 143 3.89 5.63 11.45
CA PHE A 143 3.03 6.57 12.17
C PHE A 143 2.28 5.89 13.33
N ILE A 144 1.70 4.71 13.09
CA ILE A 144 0.94 3.96 14.10
C ILE A 144 1.88 3.42 15.19
N ALA A 145 3.04 2.86 14.81
CA ALA A 145 3.97 2.25 15.75
C ALA A 145 4.55 3.24 16.77
N HIS A 146 4.74 4.50 16.36
CA HIS A 146 5.46 5.49 17.16
C HIS A 146 4.60 6.67 17.62
N GLY A 147 3.34 6.75 17.20
CA GLY A 147 2.51 7.94 17.43
C GLY A 147 2.19 8.27 18.88
N ASN A 148 2.29 7.30 19.80
CA ASN A 148 2.12 7.54 21.24
C ASN A 148 3.40 8.00 21.96
N LYS A 149 4.55 7.97 21.27
CA LYS A 149 5.87 8.28 21.85
C LYS A 149 6.52 9.50 21.20
N ALA A 150 6.10 9.86 20.00
CA ALA A 150 6.76 10.86 19.19
C ALA A 150 6.11 12.24 19.33
N GLU A 151 6.96 13.28 19.32
CA GLU A 151 6.54 14.67 19.29
C GLU A 151 6.76 15.27 17.89
N TYR A 152 5.91 16.23 17.53
CA TYR A 152 6.05 16.96 16.26
C TYR A 152 7.06 18.11 16.39
N TYR A 153 8.07 18.09 15.54
CA TYR A 153 9.04 19.16 15.36
C TYR A 153 8.85 19.83 14.00
N GLY A 154 8.60 21.14 14.02
CA GLY A 154 8.51 21.93 12.81
C GLY A 154 9.84 22.03 12.04
N ALA A 155 9.75 22.42 10.77
CA ALA A 155 10.86 22.54 9.83
C ALA A 155 12.17 23.10 10.41
N LYS A 156 12.11 24.28 11.04
CA LYS A 156 13.30 24.99 11.58
C LYS A 156 13.97 24.18 12.69
N VAL A 157 13.17 23.55 13.55
CA VAL A 157 13.65 22.74 14.67
C VAL A 157 14.35 21.50 14.13
N ARG A 158 13.77 20.80 13.14
CA ARG A 158 14.39 19.60 12.54
C ARG A 158 15.78 19.89 11.95
N GLU A 159 15.91 21.00 11.22
CA GLU A 159 17.16 21.41 10.57
C GLU A 159 18.26 21.82 11.57
N MET A 160 17.86 22.34 12.75
CA MET A 160 18.80 22.67 13.82
C MET A 160 19.46 21.42 14.41
N TYR A 161 18.71 20.33 14.57
CA TYR A 161 19.19 19.12 15.24
C TYR A 161 19.85 18.12 14.29
N ILE A 162 19.31 17.90 13.10
CA ILE A 162 19.88 16.96 12.13
C ILE A 162 19.96 17.64 10.76
N ARG A 163 21.19 18.01 10.39
CA ARG A 163 21.48 18.60 9.08
C ARG A 163 21.28 17.61 7.94
N ASP A 164 21.63 16.33 8.17
CA ASP A 164 21.51 15.28 7.17
C ASP A 164 20.61 14.11 7.64
N VAL A 165 19.30 14.30 7.50
CA VAL A 165 18.30 13.26 7.78
C VAL A 165 18.40 12.08 6.80
N THR A 166 18.94 12.30 5.59
CA THR A 166 19.12 11.23 4.60
C THR A 166 20.13 10.23 5.12
N PHE A 167 21.28 10.72 5.61
CA PHE A 167 22.31 9.88 6.24
C PHE A 167 21.78 9.12 7.46
N LEU A 168 20.98 9.77 8.31
CA LEU A 168 20.31 9.11 9.44
C LEU A 168 19.49 7.89 8.97
N ILE A 169 18.62 8.09 7.98
CA ILE A 169 17.73 7.04 7.48
C ILE A 169 18.54 5.88 6.89
N THR A 170 19.51 6.18 6.02
CA THR A 170 20.32 5.16 5.35
C THR A 170 21.11 4.28 6.33
N ASN A 171 21.58 4.86 7.43
CA ASN A 171 22.37 4.11 8.41
C ASN A 171 21.51 3.33 9.40
N MET A 172 20.42 3.91 9.87
CA MET A 172 19.63 3.35 10.98
C MET A 172 18.56 2.36 10.51
N VAL A 173 17.99 2.58 9.33
CA VAL A 173 16.87 1.77 8.83
C VAL A 173 17.40 0.67 7.93
N LYS A 174 17.30 -0.58 8.38
CA LYS A 174 17.83 -1.76 7.65
C LYS A 174 16.84 -2.37 6.65
N ASN A 175 15.55 -2.25 6.92
CA ASN A 175 14.53 -2.73 6.00
C ASN A 175 14.42 -1.78 4.80
N GLN A 176 14.65 -2.29 3.59
CA GLN A 176 14.74 -1.47 2.39
C GLN A 176 13.43 -0.73 2.09
N ALA A 177 12.29 -1.41 2.20
CA ALA A 177 10.99 -0.80 1.94
C ALA A 177 10.72 0.38 2.87
N LEU A 178 10.99 0.22 4.17
CA LEU A 178 10.86 1.31 5.14
C LEU A 178 11.86 2.44 4.88
N GLN A 179 13.12 2.10 4.58
CA GLN A 179 14.18 3.06 4.30
C GLN A 179 13.80 3.94 3.10
N ASP A 180 13.45 3.32 1.98
CA ASP A 180 13.07 4.00 0.75
C ASP A 180 11.83 4.88 0.94
N SER A 181 10.83 4.39 1.68
CA SER A 181 9.61 5.13 1.99
C SER A 181 9.91 6.40 2.80
N LEU A 182 10.76 6.30 3.83
CA LEU A 182 11.17 7.45 4.64
C LEU A 182 12.01 8.45 3.84
N LEU A 183 12.90 7.96 2.98
CA LEU A 183 13.69 8.82 2.08
C LEU A 183 12.79 9.59 1.11
N ARG A 184 11.83 8.90 0.47
CA ARG A 184 10.84 9.54 -0.41
C ARG A 184 9.99 10.56 0.37
N ALA A 185 9.60 10.25 1.60
CA ALA A 185 8.86 11.19 2.43
C ALA A 185 9.63 12.49 2.68
N VAL A 186 10.92 12.40 3.03
CA VAL A 186 11.81 13.57 3.18
C VAL A 186 11.88 14.37 1.88
N GLN A 187 12.00 13.70 0.72
CA GLN A 187 12.06 14.35 -0.58
C GLN A 187 10.78 15.12 -0.90
N VAL A 188 9.60 14.54 -0.66
CA VAL A 188 8.30 15.19 -0.89
C VAL A 188 8.20 16.51 -0.12
N ILE A 189 8.58 16.50 1.16
CA ILE A 189 8.53 17.70 2.01
C ILE A 189 9.56 18.74 1.60
N ARG A 190 10.79 18.33 1.28
CA ARG A 190 11.84 19.26 0.85
C ARG A 190 11.50 19.91 -0.50
N LYS A 191 10.98 19.14 -1.47
CA LYS A 191 10.51 19.68 -2.75
C LYS A 191 9.33 20.65 -2.57
N GLY A 192 8.38 20.31 -1.69
CA GLY A 192 7.25 21.19 -1.36
C GLY A 192 7.68 22.55 -0.80
N LYS A 193 8.76 22.60 -0.01
CA LYS A 193 9.34 23.88 0.45
C LYS A 193 9.96 24.69 -0.68
N ALA A 194 10.74 24.06 -1.56
CA ALA A 194 11.43 24.75 -2.66
C ALA A 194 10.43 25.39 -3.65
N ALA A 195 9.24 24.79 -3.82
CA ALA A 195 8.18 25.36 -4.64
C ALA A 195 7.49 26.58 -4.00
N ARG A 196 7.47 26.69 -2.66
CA ARG A 196 6.88 27.84 -1.94
C ARG A 196 7.85 29.04 -1.80
N SER A 197 9.15 28.83 -1.93
CA SER A 197 10.17 29.87 -1.69
C SER A 197 10.48 30.89 -2.79
N PRO A 198 9.96 30.89 -4.04
CA PRO A 198 10.27 31.97 -4.99
C PRO A 198 9.34 33.21 -4.95
N GLU A 199 8.09 33.08 -4.48
CA GLU A 199 7.07 34.13 -4.67
C GLU A 199 6.56 34.79 -3.39
N GLU A 200 6.49 34.09 -2.25
CA GLU A 200 5.98 34.67 -0.98
C GLU A 200 6.89 35.75 -0.38
N GLN A 201 8.17 35.81 -0.79
CA GLN A 201 9.09 36.89 -0.38
C GLN A 201 8.98 38.16 -1.25
N LYS A 202 8.39 38.08 -2.46
CA LYS A 202 8.25 39.24 -3.36
C LYS A 202 6.93 39.98 -3.15
N SER A 203 5.87 39.30 -2.72
CA SER A 203 4.57 39.91 -2.43
C SER A 203 4.59 40.70 -1.11
N SER A 204 5.22 40.16 -0.07
CA SER A 204 5.29 40.77 1.26
C SER A 204 6.14 42.05 1.33
N LEU A 205 7.10 42.24 0.41
CA LEU A 205 7.90 43.47 0.32
C LEU A 205 7.20 44.63 -0.39
N LYS A 206 6.16 44.36 -1.21
CA LYS A 206 5.44 45.41 -1.96
C LYS A 206 4.31 46.07 -1.15
N GLU A 207 3.82 45.43 -0.10
CA GLU A 207 2.71 45.96 0.73
C GLU A 207 3.17 46.84 1.90
N LEU A 208 4.47 46.96 2.16
CA LEU A 208 5.02 47.67 3.33
C LEU A 208 5.64 49.06 3.04
N MET A 209 5.56 49.56 1.81
CA MET A 209 6.07 50.91 1.52
C MET A 209 4.92 51.94 1.44
N PRO A 210 4.84 52.92 2.36
CA PRO A 210 3.87 54.00 2.24
C PRO A 210 4.25 54.89 1.05
N SER A 211 3.27 55.17 0.18
CA SER A 211 3.38 56.12 -0.92
C SER A 211 3.61 57.52 -0.36
N VAL A 212 4.86 57.99 -0.39
CA VAL A 212 5.20 59.39 -0.15
C VAL A 212 4.83 60.17 -1.41
N ARG A 213 3.77 60.97 -1.33
CA ARG A 213 3.44 61.98 -2.35
C ARG A 213 4.17 63.28 -1.99
N SER A 214 5.08 63.68 -2.87
CA SER A 214 5.58 65.05 -3.04
C SER A 214 4.61 65.88 -3.87
#